data_AF-A0A061N1T4-F1
#
_entry.id   AF-A0A061N1T4-F1
#
_cell.length_a   1.000
_cell.length_b   1.000
_cell.length_c   1.000
_cell.angle_alpha   90.00
_cell.angle_beta   90.00
_cell.angle_gamma   90.00
#
_symmetry.space_group_name_H-M   'P 1'
#
loop_
_entity.id
_entity.type
_entity.pdbx_description
1 polymer ?
#
loop_
_entity_poly.entity_id
_entity_poly.type
_entity_poly.pdbx_seq_one_letter_code
_entity_poly.pdbx_strand_id
1 'polypeptide(L)'
;MNPRLATALTAVKPFSTMHAFHRSLFRDERLVQALDRYATYVGSSPYQVPATFTMIAHLEFNDGVYYVRGGNTEIAKRLEACAKNNGVSFHYGEEAASLRTHEKKITEVITQTDQSYTCDHVILNGDLLTQTSTLLKTPPPTDQSFTPSSSAFVMMLRNDQPQKKLATSSSSVLRR
;
A
#
# COMPACT_ATOMS: atom_id res chain seq x y z
N MET A 1 -14.61 26.45 -5.82
CA MET A 1 -14.65 25.03 -5.40
C MET A 1 -15.79 24.33 -6.13
N ASN A 2 -15.53 23.20 -6.80
CA ASN A 2 -16.58 22.51 -7.58
C ASN A 2 -17.66 21.97 -6.62
N PRO A 3 -18.93 22.34 -6.76
CA PRO A 3 -19.99 21.96 -5.82
C PRO A 3 -20.18 20.44 -5.72
N ARG A 4 -19.96 19.70 -6.82
CA ARG A 4 -20.02 18.23 -6.82
C ARG A 4 -18.91 17.61 -5.97
N LEU A 5 -17.71 18.20 -6.03
CA LEU A 5 -16.57 17.75 -5.23
C LEU A 5 -16.80 18.01 -3.74
N ALA A 6 -17.41 19.15 -3.41
CA ALA A 6 -17.77 19.49 -2.04
C ALA A 6 -18.81 18.49 -1.47
N THR A 7 -19.85 18.15 -2.24
CA THR A 7 -20.85 17.15 -1.82
C THR A 7 -20.25 15.74 -1.69
N ALA A 8 -19.37 15.34 -2.59
CA ALA A 8 -18.69 14.05 -2.48
C ALA A 8 -17.79 13.98 -1.24
N LEU A 9 -17.08 15.08 -0.94
CA LEU A 9 -16.22 15.17 0.23
C LEU A 9 -17.01 15.06 1.54
N THR A 10 -18.20 15.65 1.63
CA THR A 10 -19.02 15.51 2.84
C THR A 10 -19.61 14.11 2.98
N ALA A 11 -19.95 13.45 1.87
CA ALA A 11 -20.50 12.09 1.87
C ALA A 11 -19.53 11.05 2.45
N VAL A 12 -18.22 11.22 2.28
CA VAL A 12 -17.19 10.30 2.80
C VAL A 12 -16.85 10.51 4.28
N LYS A 13 -17.50 11.48 4.96
CA LYS A 13 -17.33 11.76 6.40
C LYS A 13 -15.87 11.93 6.85
N PRO A 14 -15.07 12.80 6.22
CA PRO A 14 -13.64 12.91 6.49
C PRO A 14 -13.32 13.48 7.87
N PHE A 15 -14.29 14.16 8.50
CA PHE A 15 -14.14 14.78 9.83
C PHE A 15 -14.58 13.87 10.99
N SER A 16 -14.95 12.63 10.70
CA SER A 16 -15.26 11.61 11.71
C SER A 16 -14.18 10.53 11.69
N THR A 17 -13.84 9.98 12.85
CA THR A 17 -12.93 8.83 12.93
C THR A 17 -13.67 7.55 12.57
N MET A 18 -12.93 6.54 12.10
CA MET A 18 -13.48 5.22 11.82
C MET A 18 -14.24 4.64 13.04
N HIS A 19 -13.64 4.71 14.23
CA HIS A 19 -14.29 4.24 15.46
C HIS A 19 -15.61 4.98 15.75
N ALA A 20 -15.61 6.31 15.71
CA ALA A 20 -16.81 7.10 15.96
C ALA A 20 -17.91 6.78 14.94
N PHE A 21 -17.53 6.57 13.68
CA PHE A 21 -18.46 6.15 12.63
C PHE A 21 -19.08 4.78 12.92
N HIS A 22 -18.28 3.75 13.21
CA HIS A 22 -18.79 2.42 13.56
C HIS A 22 -19.69 2.44 14.80
N ARG A 23 -19.33 3.23 15.83
CA ARG A 23 -20.16 3.42 17.03
C ARG A 23 -21.50 4.05 16.78
N SER A 24 -21.59 4.94 15.79
CA SER A 24 -22.87 5.54 15.41
C SER A 24 -23.84 4.52 14.76
N LEU A 25 -23.32 3.40 14.24
CA LEU A 25 -24.09 2.38 13.54
C LEU A 25 -24.38 1.14 14.38
N PHE A 26 -23.44 0.76 15.26
CA PHE A 26 -23.49 -0.51 15.98
C PHE A 26 -23.37 -0.33 17.50
N ARG A 27 -24.21 -1.05 18.24
CA ARG A 27 -24.19 -1.07 19.72
C ARG A 27 -23.25 -2.13 20.30
N ASP A 28 -23.01 -3.23 19.58
CA ASP A 28 -22.15 -4.33 20.04
C ASP A 28 -20.67 -3.97 19.91
N GLU A 29 -19.95 -3.92 21.03
CA GLU A 29 -18.52 -3.64 21.10
C GLU A 29 -17.68 -4.54 20.20
N ARG A 30 -18.04 -5.82 20.10
CA ARG A 30 -17.26 -6.83 19.38
C ARG A 30 -17.33 -6.58 17.88
N LEU A 31 -18.50 -6.16 17.40
CA LEU A 31 -18.69 -5.82 15.98
C LEU A 31 -17.94 -4.54 15.63
N VAL A 32 -18.00 -3.54 16.51
CA VAL A 32 -17.24 -2.29 16.36
C VAL A 32 -15.76 -2.60 16.28
N GLN A 33 -15.23 -3.40 17.20
CA GLN A 33 -13.83 -3.79 17.22
C GLN A 33 -13.42 -4.59 15.97
N ALA A 34 -14.27 -5.51 15.50
CA ALA A 34 -14.01 -6.30 14.30
C ALA A 34 -13.90 -5.42 13.03
N LEU A 35 -14.69 -4.35 12.95
CA LEU A 35 -14.66 -3.38 11.85
C LEU A 35 -13.53 -2.36 12.02
N ASP A 36 -13.22 -1.94 13.24
CA ASP A 36 -12.10 -1.02 13.53
C ASP A 36 -10.74 -1.61 13.13
N ARG A 37 -10.63 -2.94 13.05
CA ARG A 37 -9.45 -3.63 12.52
C ARG A 37 -9.05 -3.12 11.13
N TYR A 38 -9.98 -2.65 10.30
CA TYR A 38 -9.65 -2.16 8.96
C TYR A 38 -8.75 -0.92 8.97
N ALA A 39 -8.60 -0.22 10.11
CA ALA A 39 -7.59 0.82 10.27
C ALA A 39 -6.15 0.29 10.08
N THR A 40 -5.90 -1.00 10.32
CA THR A 40 -4.56 -1.59 10.16
C THR A 40 -4.16 -1.76 8.69
N TYR A 41 -5.10 -1.70 7.73
CA TYR A 41 -4.78 -1.79 6.29
C TYR A 41 -3.99 -0.59 5.80
N VAL A 42 -4.07 0.53 6.52
CA VAL A 42 -3.29 1.75 6.29
C VAL A 42 -2.29 2.01 7.42
N GLY A 43 -2.08 1.02 8.30
CA GLY A 43 -1.19 1.10 9.46
C GLY A 43 -1.53 2.25 10.41
N SER A 44 -2.81 2.55 10.61
CA SER A 44 -3.27 3.63 11.49
C SER A 44 -4.12 3.11 12.65
N SER A 45 -4.49 4.02 13.56
CA SER A 45 -5.41 3.76 14.66
C SER A 45 -6.85 4.06 14.24
N PRO A 46 -7.85 3.21 14.55
CA PRO A 46 -9.26 3.47 14.25
C PRO A 46 -9.80 4.73 14.94
N TYR A 47 -9.12 5.16 16.01
CA TYR A 47 -9.44 6.38 16.77
C TYR A 47 -8.89 7.66 16.13
N GLN A 48 -8.09 7.54 15.06
CA GLN A 48 -7.45 8.68 14.37
C GLN A 48 -7.76 8.70 12.87
N VAL A 49 -7.82 7.53 12.24
CA VAL A 49 -8.05 7.41 10.80
C VAL A 49 -9.45 7.92 10.42
N PRO A 50 -9.60 8.68 9.32
CA PRO A 50 -10.90 9.13 8.85
C PRO A 50 -11.86 7.99 8.50
N ALA A 51 -13.16 8.21 8.72
CA ALA A 51 -14.21 7.23 8.43
C ALA A 51 -14.28 6.81 6.96
N THR A 52 -13.75 7.62 6.03
CA THR A 52 -13.60 7.29 4.59
C THR A 52 -12.96 5.91 4.38
N PHE A 53 -12.01 5.51 5.23
CA PHE A 53 -11.31 4.23 5.11
C PHE A 53 -12.18 3.01 5.46
N THR A 54 -13.39 3.21 5.99
CA THR A 54 -14.37 2.13 6.18
C THR A 54 -14.77 1.47 4.85
N MET A 55 -14.55 2.16 3.72
CA MET A 55 -14.74 1.61 2.38
C MET A 55 -13.89 0.34 2.13
N ILE A 56 -12.78 0.15 2.84
CA ILE A 56 -11.98 -1.09 2.73
C ILE A 56 -12.82 -2.31 3.14
N ALA A 57 -13.61 -2.18 4.21
CA ALA A 57 -14.52 -3.25 4.65
C ALA A 57 -15.60 -3.55 3.60
N HIS A 58 -16.08 -2.52 2.90
CA HIS A 58 -17.05 -2.70 1.82
C HIS A 58 -16.46 -3.51 0.67
N LEU A 59 -15.24 -3.18 0.22
CA LEU A 59 -14.55 -3.92 -0.84
C LEU A 59 -14.38 -5.40 -0.45
N GLU A 60 -13.93 -5.66 0.78
CA GLU A 60 -13.72 -7.03 1.25
C GLU A 60 -15.01 -7.85 1.34
N PHE A 61 -16.11 -7.26 1.84
CA PHE A 61 -17.37 -7.98 1.99
C PHE A 61 -18.17 -8.12 0.71
N ASN A 62 -18.09 -7.16 -0.21
CA ASN A 62 -18.92 -7.15 -1.41
C ASN A 62 -18.20 -7.68 -2.65
N ASP A 63 -16.93 -7.32 -2.84
CA ASP A 63 -16.15 -7.73 -4.02
C ASP A 63 -15.38 -9.03 -3.78
N GLY A 64 -15.23 -9.41 -2.50
CA GLY A 64 -14.62 -10.65 -2.06
C GLY A 64 -13.10 -10.56 -1.89
N VAL A 65 -12.53 -11.67 -1.41
CA VAL A 65 -11.08 -11.81 -1.18
C VAL A 65 -10.53 -12.86 -2.14
N TYR A 66 -9.49 -12.47 -2.87
CA TYR A 66 -8.85 -13.31 -3.87
C TYR A 66 -7.50 -13.83 -3.37
N TYR A 67 -7.20 -15.08 -3.70
CA TYR A 67 -5.92 -15.69 -3.43
C TYR A 67 -5.24 -16.10 -4.73
N VAL A 68 -4.01 -15.64 -4.93
CA VAL A 68 -3.17 -16.06 -6.05
C VAL A 68 -2.46 -17.36 -5.66
N ARG A 69 -2.64 -18.41 -6.47
CA ARG A 69 -1.92 -19.67 -6.28
C ARG A 69 -0.41 -19.41 -6.32
N GLY A 70 0.29 -19.76 -5.24
CA GLY A 70 1.72 -19.46 -5.06
C GLY A 70 2.00 -18.20 -4.24
N GLY A 71 0.96 -17.46 -3.84
CA GLY A 71 1.05 -16.25 -3.03
C GLY A 71 1.26 -14.97 -3.85
N ASN A 72 1.32 -13.84 -3.15
CA ASN A 72 1.39 -12.50 -3.77
C ASN A 72 2.66 -12.28 -4.60
N THR A 73 3.73 -13.04 -4.37
CA THR A 73 4.96 -12.97 -5.15
C THR A 73 4.75 -13.31 -6.62
N GLU A 74 3.74 -14.12 -6.94
CA GLU A 74 3.38 -14.43 -8.32
C GLU A 74 2.84 -13.21 -9.07
N ILE A 75 2.15 -12.28 -8.39
CA ILE A 75 1.69 -11.02 -9.01
C ILE A 75 2.91 -10.23 -9.52
N ALA A 76 3.91 -10.05 -8.66
CA ALA A 76 5.13 -9.32 -9.01
C ALA A 76 5.87 -9.97 -10.18
N LYS A 77 6.06 -11.30 -10.16
CA LYS A 77 6.72 -12.04 -11.26
C LYS A 77 6.00 -11.90 -12.60
N ARG A 78 4.66 -11.90 -12.59
CA ARG A 78 3.86 -11.76 -13.82
C ARG A 78 3.97 -10.36 -14.39
N LEU A 79 3.98 -9.34 -13.53
CA LEU A 79 4.21 -7.95 -13.94
C LEU A 79 5.62 -7.76 -14.51
N GLU A 80 6.65 -8.33 -13.86
CA GLU A 80 8.02 -8.32 -14.36
C GLU A 80 8.14 -8.99 -15.74
N ALA A 81 7.56 -10.17 -15.91
CA ALA A 81 7.55 -10.87 -17.20
C ALA A 81 6.84 -10.04 -18.30
N CYS A 82 5.71 -9.41 -17.96
CA CYS A 82 5.01 -8.52 -18.87
C CYS A 82 5.88 -7.31 -19.27
N ALA A 83 6.54 -6.67 -18.31
CA ALA A 83 7.44 -5.55 -18.56
C ALA A 83 8.62 -5.96 -19.46
N LYS A 84 9.26 -7.11 -19.21
CA LYS A 84 10.33 -7.64 -20.07
C LYS A 84 9.86 -7.90 -21.50
N ASN A 85 8.65 -8.45 -21.66
CA ASN A 85 8.05 -8.66 -22.99
C ASN A 85 7.79 -7.34 -23.74
N ASN A 86 7.68 -6.23 -23.02
CA ASN A 86 7.57 -4.88 -23.57
C ASN A 86 8.92 -4.14 -23.67
N GLY A 87 10.05 -4.86 -23.52
CA GLY A 87 11.40 -4.30 -23.70
C GLY A 87 12.00 -3.63 -22.46
N VAL A 88 11.41 -3.79 -21.27
CA VAL A 88 11.98 -3.26 -20.03
C VAL A 88 13.16 -4.11 -19.58
N SER A 89 14.30 -3.45 -19.33
CA SER A 89 15.49 -4.05 -18.71
C SER A 89 15.43 -3.92 -17.19
N PHE A 90 15.78 -5.00 -16.48
CA PHE A 90 15.85 -5.02 -15.02
C PHE A 90 17.29 -5.23 -14.56
N HIS A 91 17.75 -4.35 -13.68
CA HIS A 91 19.08 -4.37 -13.09
C HIS A 91 18.94 -4.65 -11.59
N TYR A 92 19.12 -5.92 -11.19
CA TYR A 92 18.99 -6.35 -9.80
C TYR A 92 20.34 -6.31 -9.06
N GLY A 93 20.30 -6.10 -7.75
CA GLY A 93 21.52 -5.95 -6.94
C GLY A 93 22.29 -4.65 -7.21
N GLU A 94 21.70 -3.75 -7.98
CA GLU A 94 22.31 -2.52 -8.44
C GLU A 94 21.56 -1.31 -7.86
N GLU A 95 21.99 -0.87 -6.68
CA GLU A 95 21.36 0.26 -6.00
C GLU A 95 21.72 1.58 -6.69
N ALA A 96 20.71 2.41 -7.00
CA ALA A 96 20.92 3.78 -7.43
C ALA A 96 21.46 4.60 -6.26
N ALA A 97 22.66 5.19 -6.41
CA ALA A 97 23.35 5.91 -5.36
C ALA A 97 23.25 7.43 -5.50
N SER A 98 23.20 7.94 -6.73
CA SER A 98 23.02 9.39 -6.96
C SER A 98 22.49 9.70 -8.36
N LEU A 99 22.07 10.94 -8.56
CA LEU A 99 21.61 11.45 -9.85
C LEU A 99 22.56 12.51 -10.37
N ARG A 100 22.92 12.44 -11.65
CA ARG A 100 23.63 13.53 -12.34
C ARG A 100 22.63 14.52 -12.88
N THR A 101 22.88 15.80 -12.65
CA THR A 101 22.04 16.87 -13.17
C THR A 101 22.84 17.87 -14.00
N HIS A 102 22.27 18.32 -15.11
CA HIS A 102 22.77 19.42 -15.94
C HIS A 102 21.65 20.44 -16.13
N GLU A 103 21.89 21.73 -15.88
CA GLU A 103 20.88 22.79 -16.02
C GLU A 103 19.54 22.49 -15.33
N LYS A 104 19.60 21.90 -14.12
CA LYS A 104 18.43 21.46 -13.32
C LYS A 104 17.60 20.32 -13.93
N LYS A 105 18.11 19.63 -14.96
CA LYS A 105 17.55 18.40 -15.50
C LYS A 105 18.40 17.21 -15.07
N ILE A 106 17.76 16.11 -14.71
CA ILE A 106 18.45 14.84 -14.47
C ILE A 106 18.86 14.28 -15.83
N THR A 107 20.11 13.83 -15.94
CA THR A 107 20.67 13.27 -17.18
C THR A 107 21.12 11.83 -17.01
N GLU A 108 21.50 11.43 -15.80
CA GLU A 108 21.99 10.08 -15.51
C GLU A 108 21.60 9.62 -14.11
N VAL A 109 21.44 8.30 -13.98
CA VAL A 109 21.43 7.57 -12.71
C VAL A 109 22.79 6.92 -12.51
N ILE A 110 23.41 7.15 -11.36
CA ILE A 110 24.70 6.58 -10.98
C ILE A 110 24.43 5.55 -9.88
N THR A 111 24.94 4.34 -10.06
CA THR A 111 24.72 3.24 -9.12
C THR A 111 25.85 3.12 -8.10
N GLN A 112 25.65 2.31 -7.06
CA GLN A 112 26.63 2.09 -5.99
C GLN A 112 27.96 1.49 -6.48
N THR A 113 27.99 0.93 -7.70
CA THR A 113 29.18 0.39 -8.36
C THR A 113 29.78 1.35 -9.38
N ASP A 114 29.44 2.64 -9.30
CA ASP A 114 29.85 3.71 -10.24
C ASP A 114 29.43 3.49 -11.70
N GLN A 115 28.47 2.59 -11.96
CA GLN A 115 27.88 2.44 -13.28
C GLN A 115 26.88 3.57 -13.55
N SER A 116 26.87 4.07 -14.79
CA SER A 116 26.02 5.18 -15.23
C SER A 116 25.01 4.73 -16.27
N TYR A 117 23.77 5.20 -16.10
CA TYR A 117 22.67 5.03 -17.06
C TYR A 117 22.15 6.40 -17.46
N THR A 118 22.24 6.73 -18.75
CA THR A 118 21.65 7.95 -19.30
C THR A 118 20.13 7.82 -19.39
N CYS A 119 19.42 8.88 -19.05
CA CYS A 119 17.95 8.90 -19.08
C CYS A 119 17.41 10.32 -19.25
N ASP A 120 16.28 10.44 -19.96
CA ASP A 120 15.53 11.71 -20.05
C ASP A 120 14.64 11.94 -18.81
N HIS A 121 14.20 10.84 -18.19
CA HIS A 121 13.26 10.86 -17.08
C HIS A 121 13.65 9.81 -16.03
N VAL A 122 13.42 10.16 -14.76
CA VAL A 122 13.58 9.26 -13.61
C VAL A 122 12.26 9.21 -12.86
N ILE A 123 11.77 7.99 -12.64
CA ILE A 123 10.61 7.72 -11.79
C ILE A 123 11.14 7.04 -10.52
N LEU A 124 10.98 7.71 -9.38
CA LEU A 124 11.41 7.20 -8.09
C LEU A 124 10.26 6.44 -7.42
N ASN A 125 10.47 5.14 -7.18
CA ASN A 125 9.50 4.29 -6.47
C ASN A 125 10.06 3.77 -5.13
N GLY A 126 10.88 4.56 -4.44
CA GLY A 126 11.26 4.25 -3.07
C GLY A 126 10.84 5.34 -2.10
N ASP A 127 11.22 5.14 -0.85
CA ASP A 127 10.71 5.93 0.26
C ASP A 127 11.15 7.40 0.16
N LEU A 128 10.18 8.32 0.22
CA LEU A 128 10.41 9.74 -0.01
C LEU A 128 11.35 10.36 1.03
N LEU A 129 11.26 9.95 2.30
CA LEU A 129 12.03 10.53 3.40
C LEU A 129 13.50 10.16 3.31
N THR A 130 13.78 8.94 2.87
CA THR A 130 15.13 8.40 2.76
C THR A 130 15.77 8.67 1.39
N GLN A 131 15.02 8.54 0.29
CA GLN A 131 15.62 8.60 -1.04
C GLN A 131 15.77 10.02 -1.57
N THR A 132 14.96 10.99 -1.11
CA THR A 132 15.13 12.40 -1.51
C THR A 132 16.48 12.94 -1.03
N SER A 133 16.86 12.65 0.21
CA SER A 133 18.13 13.09 0.78
C SER A 133 19.33 12.38 0.14
N THR A 134 19.21 11.07 -0.12
CA THR A 134 20.28 10.29 -0.75
C THR A 134 20.49 10.66 -2.24
N LEU A 135 19.42 10.65 -3.03
CA LEU A 135 19.52 10.79 -4.50
C LEU A 135 19.55 12.23 -4.99
N LEU A 136 18.72 13.09 -4.38
CA LEU A 136 18.59 14.50 -4.79
C LEU A 136 19.44 15.44 -3.93
N LYS A 137 20.01 14.97 -2.81
CA LYS A 137 20.77 15.78 -1.85
C LYS A 137 20.00 17.01 -1.36
N THR A 138 18.68 16.96 -1.46
CA THR A 138 17.76 17.97 -0.94
C THR A 138 17.12 17.45 0.33
N PRO A 139 16.81 18.33 1.32
CA PRO A 139 16.05 17.91 2.47
C PRO A 139 14.71 17.30 2.02
N PRO A 140 14.20 16.25 2.69
CA PRO A 140 12.91 15.69 2.37
C PRO A 140 11.84 16.79 2.51
N PRO A 141 10.78 16.79 1.68
CA PRO A 141 9.77 17.85 1.63
C PRO A 141 8.86 17.92 2.87
N THR A 142 9.16 17.19 3.95
CA THR A 142 8.26 17.03 5.08
C THR A 142 8.37 18.12 6.13
N ASP A 143 7.19 18.66 6.47
CA ASP A 143 6.88 19.28 7.74
C ASP A 143 7.12 18.27 8.90
N GLN A 144 7.56 18.75 10.06
CA GLN A 144 8.03 17.91 11.20
C GLN A 144 6.92 17.07 11.85
N SER A 145 5.68 17.15 11.35
CA SER A 145 4.48 16.50 11.87
C SER A 145 4.21 15.10 11.31
N PHE A 146 5.03 14.59 10.39
CA PHE A 146 4.82 13.27 9.78
C PHE A 146 5.02 12.13 10.80
N THR A 147 3.97 11.33 11.01
CA THR A 147 4.04 10.08 11.79
C THR A 147 3.95 8.89 10.83
N PRO A 148 5.00 8.03 10.77
CA PRO A 148 4.95 6.81 9.96
C PRO A 148 3.80 5.90 10.37
N SER A 149 3.30 5.11 9.42
CA SER A 149 2.34 4.05 9.71
C SER A 149 2.94 2.97 10.62
N SER A 150 2.09 2.22 11.31
CA SER A 150 2.54 1.04 12.06
C SER A 150 3.20 0.02 11.12
N SER A 151 4.17 -0.73 11.68
CA SER A 151 4.82 -1.85 11.02
C SER A 151 4.30 -3.18 11.58
N ALA A 152 4.82 -4.29 11.08
CA ALA A 152 4.42 -5.63 11.49
C ALA A 152 5.63 -6.46 11.96
N PHE A 153 5.41 -7.28 12.99
CA PHE A 153 6.27 -8.41 13.31
C PHE A 153 5.65 -9.67 12.71
N VAL A 154 6.41 -10.38 11.87
CA VAL A 154 5.93 -11.56 11.15
C VAL A 154 6.80 -12.75 11.52
N MET A 155 6.16 -13.85 11.93
CA MET A 155 6.81 -15.12 12.24
C MET A 155 6.25 -16.22 11.33
N MET A 156 7.13 -16.92 10.61
CA MET A 156 6.76 -18.05 9.77
C MET A 156 6.88 -19.35 10.57
N LEU A 157 5.74 -19.95 10.89
CA LEU A 157 5.67 -21.23 11.60
C LEU A 157 5.10 -22.31 10.67
N ARG A 158 5.84 -23.41 10.54
CA ARG A 158 5.36 -24.61 9.85
C ARG A 158 4.78 -25.58 10.88
N ASN A 159 3.56 -26.04 10.62
CA ASN A 159 2.95 -27.12 11.38
C ASN A 159 2.89 -28.38 10.50
N ASP A 160 3.55 -29.45 10.93
CA ASP A 160 3.55 -30.73 10.22
C ASP A 160 2.31 -31.59 10.51
N GLN A 161 1.48 -31.18 11.49
CA GLN A 161 0.23 -31.86 11.81
C GLN A 161 -0.90 -31.40 10.89
N PRO A 162 -1.69 -32.32 10.31
CA PRO A 162 -2.85 -31.96 9.50
C PRO A 162 -3.88 -31.22 10.35
N GLN A 163 -4.25 -30.00 9.95
CA GLN A 163 -5.29 -29.25 10.63
C GLN A 163 -6.67 -29.84 10.31
N LYS A 164 -7.52 -30.03 11.34
CA LYS A 164 -8.93 -30.39 11.15
C LYS A 164 -9.56 -29.35 10.21
N LYS A 165 -10.15 -29.82 9.10
CA LYS A 165 -10.97 -28.95 8.25
C LYS A 165 -12.07 -28.35 9.13
N LEU A 166 -12.10 -27.02 9.20
CA LEU A 166 -13.30 -26.30 9.64
C LEU A 166 -14.45 -26.75 8.73
N ALA A 167 -15.56 -27.20 9.31
CA ALA A 167 -16.71 -27.63 8.56
C ALA A 167 -17.22 -26.45 7.73
N THR A 168 -16.92 -26.44 6.43
CA THR A 168 -17.52 -25.50 5.49
C THR A 168 -18.94 -25.99 5.24
N SER A 169 -19.94 -25.36 5.85
CA SER A 169 -21.31 -25.51 5.38
C SER A 169 -21.37 -24.99 3.94
N SER A 170 -21.70 -25.87 3.00
CA SER A 170 -21.89 -25.52 1.59
C SER A 170 -22.95 -24.45 1.42
N SER A 171 -22.63 -23.41 0.64
CA SER A 171 -23.58 -22.82 -0.32
C SER A 171 -22.85 -21.96 -1.36
N SER A 172 -22.57 -22.59 -2.50
CA SER A 172 -22.65 -22.03 -3.86
C SER A 172 -22.50 -20.50 -4.05
N VAL A 173 -21.27 -20.01 -4.24
CA VAL A 173 -21.00 -18.85 -5.12
C VAL A 173 -19.67 -19.07 -5.86
N LEU A 174 -19.67 -20.04 -6.77
CA LEU A 174 -18.83 -19.94 -7.96
C LEU A 174 -19.66 -19.16 -8.99
N ARG A 175 -19.42 -17.85 -9.11
CA ARG A 175 -19.77 -17.12 -10.33
C ARG A 175 -18.51 -17.01 -11.19
N ARG A 176 -18.73 -17.35 -12.46
CA ARG A 176 -17.77 -17.34 -13.57
C ARG A 176 -17.19 -15.95 -13.81
#